data_AF-A0A563CXD7-F1
#
_entry.id   AF-A0A563CXD7-F1
#
_cell.length_a   1.000
_cell.length_b   1.000
_cell.length_c   1.000
_cell.angle_alpha   90.00
_cell.angle_beta   90.00
_cell.angle_gamma   90.00
#
_symmetry.space_group_name_H-M   'P 1'
#
loop_
_entity.id
_entity.type
_entity.pdbx_description
1 polymer ?
#
loop_
_entity_poly.entity_id
_entity_poly.type
_entity_poly.pdbx_seq_one_letter_code
_entity_poly.pdbx_strand_id
1 'polypeptide(L)'
;MLRTLDASKLALTKLRTRKIRLAATIIVAGLLFGIVVFGLTVLRASMASIERFSRDTMSTRYLLAYSNHNENQSELFYNTPQDAKDRILALHKQHIADKKAAAKALGVEYDEKSEEEPITKINQDDSGSLNRNSWAVKTFLKQYTAEKNPLKPERVDAAAKRFGSSTAYRVQNVGGRDDGSLDVMIGGREDFQRDKEAVPEQLSEFVSAAGYQTILDESLLNYYFLPHRVHAANNEIPVFISYNDAAALIGSILPLARNTRRNPMKDMRDE
;
A
#
# COMPACT_ATOMS: atom_id res chain seq x y z
N MET A 1 -59.54 -10.00 -49.78
CA MET A 1 -58.21 -9.72 -49.20
C MET A 1 -57.69 -8.43 -49.80
N LEU A 2 -57.49 -7.38 -48.99
CA LEU A 2 -56.82 -6.16 -49.46
C LEU A 2 -55.38 -6.51 -49.83
N ARG A 3 -55.00 -6.25 -51.08
CA ARG A 3 -53.60 -6.38 -51.52
C ARG A 3 -52.77 -5.39 -50.72
N THR A 4 -51.66 -5.86 -50.17
CA THR A 4 -50.71 -5.06 -49.37
C THR A 4 -50.34 -3.74 -50.07
N LEU A 5 -50.23 -3.77 -51.40
CA LEU A 5 -49.97 -2.60 -52.24
C LEU A 5 -51.03 -1.50 -52.16
N ASP A 6 -52.32 -1.84 -52.08
CA ASP A 6 -53.41 -0.86 -51.98
C ASP A 6 -53.47 -0.23 -50.59
N ALA A 7 -53.22 -1.03 -49.55
CA ALA A 7 -53.07 -0.54 -48.18
C ALA A 7 -51.87 0.40 -48.03
N SER A 8 -50.72 0.07 -48.65
CA SER A 8 -49.53 0.92 -48.67
C SER A 8 -49.80 2.25 -49.39
N LYS A 9 -50.49 2.23 -50.53
CA LYS A 9 -50.85 3.45 -51.28
C LYS A 9 -51.72 4.38 -50.45
N LEU A 10 -52.76 3.84 -49.80
CA LEU A 10 -53.68 4.61 -48.96
C LEU A 10 -52.98 5.20 -47.72
N ALA A 11 -52.07 4.43 -47.11
CA ALA A 11 -51.26 4.91 -46.00
C ALA A 11 -50.37 6.09 -46.44
N LEU A 12 -49.74 6.00 -47.62
CA LEU A 12 -48.85 7.02 -48.15
C LEU A 12 -49.57 8.35 -48.45
N THR A 13 -50.79 8.29 -48.97
CA THR A 13 -51.65 9.48 -49.15
C THR A 13 -52.06 10.10 -47.81
N LYS A 14 -52.35 9.28 -46.79
CA LYS A 14 -52.71 9.76 -45.45
C LYS A 14 -51.53 10.37 -44.69
N LEU A 15 -50.32 9.89 -44.92
CA LEU A 15 -49.08 10.47 -44.39
C LEU A 15 -48.77 11.83 -45.03
N ARG A 16 -49.04 11.99 -46.35
CA ARG A 16 -48.83 13.26 -47.07
C ARG A 16 -49.76 14.40 -46.63
N THR A 17 -50.96 14.11 -46.12
CA THR A 17 -51.93 15.13 -45.70
C THR A 17 -51.73 15.63 -44.26
N ARG A 18 -51.09 14.84 -43.38
CA ARG A 18 -50.87 15.21 -41.96
C ARG A 18 -49.38 15.48 -41.63
N LYS A 19 -48.73 16.32 -42.45
CA LYS A 19 -47.28 16.59 -42.41
C LYS A 19 -46.73 16.99 -41.03
N ILE A 20 -47.44 17.85 -40.30
CA ILE A 20 -46.99 18.35 -38.97
C ILE A 20 -47.01 17.24 -37.93
N ARG A 21 -48.14 16.51 -37.84
CA ARG A 21 -48.29 15.40 -36.90
C ARG A 21 -47.29 14.29 -37.20
N LEU A 22 -47.07 14.00 -38.48
CA LEU A 22 -46.06 13.05 -38.94
C LEU A 22 -44.65 13.46 -38.47
N ALA A 23 -44.25 14.70 -38.74
CA ALA A 23 -42.92 15.20 -38.37
C ALA A 23 -42.69 15.13 -36.86
N ALA A 24 -43.67 15.54 -36.04
CA ALA A 24 -43.59 15.44 -34.59
C ALA A 24 -43.41 13.99 -34.11
N THR A 25 -44.19 13.04 -34.65
CA THR A 25 -44.05 11.62 -34.28
C THR A 25 -42.70 11.04 -34.70
N ILE A 26 -42.18 11.41 -35.88
CA ILE A 26 -40.86 10.95 -36.34
C ILE A 26 -39.75 11.49 -35.44
N ILE A 27 -39.80 12.77 -35.05
CA ILE A 27 -38.80 13.38 -34.16
C ILE A 27 -38.84 12.71 -32.78
N VAL A 28 -40.02 12.55 -32.18
CA VAL A 28 -40.18 11.93 -30.86
C VAL A 28 -39.72 10.47 -30.88
N ALA A 29 -40.11 9.71 -31.91
CA ALA A 29 -39.67 8.33 -32.06
C ALA A 29 -38.15 8.22 -32.30
N GLY A 30 -37.58 9.12 -33.11
CA GLY A 30 -36.14 9.19 -33.35
C GLY A 30 -35.34 9.55 -32.10
N LEU A 31 -35.83 10.49 -31.29
CA LEU A 31 -35.20 10.89 -30.03
C LEU A 31 -35.23 9.75 -29.01
N LEU A 32 -36.39 9.11 -28.82
CA LEU A 32 -36.53 7.94 -27.94
C LEU A 32 -35.63 6.80 -28.39
N PHE A 33 -35.60 6.51 -29.69
CA PHE A 33 -34.70 5.50 -30.24
C PHE A 33 -33.23 5.86 -30.01
N GLY A 34 -32.85 7.12 -30.21
CA GLY A 34 -31.50 7.62 -29.95
C GLY A 34 -31.07 7.46 -28.49
N ILE A 35 -31.93 7.80 -27.53
CA ILE A 35 -31.65 7.65 -26.09
C ILE A 35 -31.48 6.17 -25.73
N VAL A 36 -32.34 5.28 -26.26
CA VAL A 36 -32.25 3.85 -25.99
C VAL A 36 -30.96 3.26 -26.57
N VAL A 37 -30.62 3.59 -27.83
CA VAL A 37 -29.39 3.13 -28.47
C VAL A 37 -28.15 3.66 -27.75
N PHE A 38 -28.15 4.94 -27.37
CA PHE A 38 -27.07 5.54 -26.59
C PHE A 38 -26.89 4.84 -25.24
N GLY A 39 -27.97 4.67 -24.48
CA GLY A 39 -27.96 3.98 -23.20
C GLY A 39 -27.44 2.55 -23.31
N LEU A 40 -27.89 1.79 -24.31
CA LEU A 40 -27.39 0.43 -24.56
C LEU A 40 -25.90 0.41 -24.95
N THR A 41 -25.44 1.40 -25.70
CA THR A 41 -24.04 1.51 -26.11
C THR A 41 -23.14 1.80 -24.92
N VAL A 42 -23.53 2.77 -24.08
CA VAL A 42 -22.81 3.11 -22.84
C VAL A 42 -22.80 1.91 -21.90
N LEU A 43 -23.93 1.23 -21.70
CA LEU A 43 -23.99 0.04 -20.84
C LEU A 43 -23.08 -1.08 -21.35
N ARG A 44 -23.09 -1.37 -22.65
CA ARG A 44 -22.18 -2.38 -23.25
C ARG A 44 -20.72 -1.98 -23.10
N ALA A 45 -20.38 -0.70 -23.32
CA ALA A 45 -19.02 -0.20 -23.17
C ALA A 45 -18.56 -0.30 -21.70
N SER A 46 -19.42 0.08 -20.74
CA SER A 46 -19.14 -0.05 -19.31
C SER A 46 -18.95 -1.50 -18.89
N MET A 47 -19.82 -2.42 -19.33
CA MET A 47 -19.65 -3.85 -19.05
C MET A 47 -18.37 -4.40 -19.66
N ALA A 48 -18.06 -4.05 -20.92
CA ALA A 48 -16.82 -4.46 -21.56
C ALA A 48 -15.58 -3.90 -20.85
N SER A 49 -15.66 -2.67 -20.33
CA SER A 49 -14.61 -2.05 -19.53
C SER A 49 -14.43 -2.76 -18.19
N ILE A 50 -15.52 -3.10 -17.50
CA ILE A 50 -15.48 -3.86 -16.23
C ILE A 50 -14.92 -5.25 -16.48
N GLU A 51 -15.30 -5.92 -17.57
CA GLU A 51 -14.81 -7.26 -17.90
C GLU A 51 -13.32 -7.25 -18.30
N ARG A 52 -12.87 -6.23 -19.05
CA ARG A 52 -11.44 -6.03 -19.33
C ARG A 52 -10.67 -5.74 -18.06
N PHE A 53 -11.13 -4.80 -17.24
CA PHE A 53 -10.53 -4.52 -15.95
C PHE A 53 -10.50 -5.77 -15.06
N SER A 54 -11.58 -6.54 -14.97
CA SER A 54 -11.63 -7.77 -14.19
C SER A 54 -10.62 -8.82 -14.67
N ARG A 55 -10.56 -9.07 -15.99
CA ARG A 55 -9.59 -10.02 -16.59
C ARG A 55 -8.15 -9.57 -16.46
N ASP A 56 -7.92 -8.28 -16.67
CA ASP A 56 -6.60 -7.68 -16.64
C ASP A 56 -6.17 -7.32 -15.21
N THR A 57 -7.01 -7.48 -14.19
CA THR A 57 -6.63 -7.29 -12.78
C THR A 57 -6.38 -8.62 -12.08
N MET A 58 -5.87 -8.56 -10.86
CA MET A 58 -5.57 -9.72 -10.04
C MET A 58 -6.82 -10.51 -9.61
N SER A 59 -8.03 -10.13 -10.03
CA SER A 59 -9.29 -10.78 -9.64
C SER A 59 -9.42 -12.24 -10.08
N THR A 60 -8.66 -12.65 -11.09
CA THR A 60 -8.61 -14.04 -11.60
C THR A 60 -7.59 -14.92 -10.86
N ARG A 61 -6.87 -14.37 -9.88
CA ARG A 61 -5.76 -15.04 -9.20
C ARG A 61 -5.96 -14.99 -7.68
N TYR A 62 -5.63 -16.07 -7.00
CA TYR A 62 -5.55 -16.09 -5.55
C TYR A 62 -4.13 -15.70 -5.11
N LEU A 63 -4.02 -14.59 -4.38
CA LEU A 63 -2.79 -14.21 -3.71
C LEU A 63 -2.78 -14.83 -2.31
N LEU A 64 -1.79 -15.67 -2.05
CA LEU A 64 -1.56 -16.23 -0.72
C LEU A 64 -0.35 -15.54 -0.10
N ALA A 65 -0.59 -14.85 1.01
CA ALA A 65 0.47 -14.39 1.88
C ALA A 65 0.80 -15.50 2.89
N TYR A 66 2.07 -15.72 3.15
CA TYR A 66 2.53 -16.57 4.24
C TYR A 66 3.38 -15.72 5.18
N SER A 67 3.20 -15.91 6.49
CA SER A 67 4.07 -15.36 7.51
C SER A 67 4.99 -16.45 8.03
N ASN A 68 6.22 -16.09 8.36
CA ASN A 68 7.19 -17.02 8.91
C ASN A 68 7.08 -17.01 10.44
N HIS A 69 6.31 -17.95 10.99
CA HIS A 69 6.34 -18.22 12.42
C HIS A 69 7.51 -19.16 12.71
N ASN A 70 8.50 -18.68 13.46
CA ASN A 70 9.69 -19.46 13.81
C ASN A 70 9.60 -19.96 15.25
N GLU A 71 9.18 -21.21 15.44
CA GLU A 71 9.06 -21.84 16.77
C GLU A 71 10.39 -21.82 17.54
N ASN A 72 11.53 -21.95 16.85
CA ASN A 72 12.86 -21.90 17.47
C ASN A 72 13.19 -20.52 18.06
N GLN A 73 12.59 -19.43 17.55
CA GLN A 73 12.72 -18.12 18.19
C GLN A 73 11.97 -18.10 19.52
N SER A 74 10.74 -18.62 19.54
CA SER A 74 9.92 -18.69 20.76
C SER A 74 10.64 -19.48 21.86
N GLU A 75 11.19 -20.65 21.53
CA GLU A 75 11.95 -21.45 22.50
C GLU A 75 13.20 -20.73 23.02
N LEU A 76 13.92 -19.99 22.16
CA LEU A 76 15.08 -19.21 22.58
C LEU A 76 14.73 -18.16 23.64
N PHE A 77 13.50 -17.62 23.64
CA PHE A 77 13.04 -16.65 24.63
C PHE A 77 12.69 -17.29 25.97
N TYR A 78 12.03 -18.44 25.95
CA TYR A 78 11.58 -19.10 27.17
C TYR A 78 12.69 -19.95 27.82
N ASN A 79 13.56 -20.53 27.02
CA ASN A 79 14.63 -21.45 27.45
C ASN A 79 15.93 -21.14 26.71
N THR A 80 16.51 -19.95 26.92
CA THR A 80 17.75 -19.56 26.24
C THR A 80 18.89 -20.53 26.58
N PRO A 81 19.44 -21.27 25.60
CA PRO A 81 20.58 -22.17 25.81
C PRO A 81 21.82 -21.42 26.30
N GLN A 82 22.70 -22.08 27.05
CA GLN A 82 23.88 -21.44 27.61
C GLN A 82 24.86 -20.96 26.53
N ASP A 83 25.02 -21.70 25.43
CA ASP A 83 25.85 -21.30 24.30
C ASP A 83 25.33 -20.01 23.62
N ALA A 84 24.01 -19.82 23.59
CA ALA A 84 23.41 -18.58 23.11
C ALA A 84 23.72 -17.41 24.05
N LYS A 85 23.62 -17.61 25.37
CA LYS A 85 23.99 -16.59 26.36
C LYS A 85 25.47 -16.19 26.23
N ASP A 86 26.36 -17.15 26.07
CA ASP A 86 27.80 -16.90 25.93
C ASP A 86 28.12 -16.11 24.66
N ARG A 87 27.46 -16.44 23.53
CA ARG A 87 27.58 -15.68 22.27
C ARG A 87 27.08 -14.24 22.42
N ILE A 88 25.96 -14.03 23.11
CA ILE A 88 25.40 -12.71 23.36
C ILE A 88 26.35 -11.87 24.22
N LEU A 89 26.91 -12.45 25.29
CA LEU A 89 27.86 -11.77 26.17
C LEU A 89 29.16 -11.42 25.43
N ALA A 90 29.63 -12.30 24.55
CA ALA A 90 30.79 -12.03 23.69
C ALA A 90 30.52 -10.85 22.74
N LEU A 91 29.35 -10.82 22.08
CA LEU A 91 28.93 -9.70 21.22
C LEU A 91 28.84 -8.39 22.00
N HIS A 92 28.29 -8.41 23.21
CA HIS A 92 28.18 -7.22 24.05
C HIS A 92 29.55 -6.67 24.43
N LYS A 93 30.47 -7.54 24.86
CA LYS A 93 31.85 -7.14 25.20
C LYS A 93 32.59 -6.56 24.00
N GLN A 94 32.41 -7.15 22.81
CA GLN A 94 32.98 -6.63 21.58
C GLN A 94 32.43 -5.23 21.26
N HIS A 95 31.11 -5.05 21.34
CA HIS A 95 30.45 -3.77 21.07
C HIS A 95 30.92 -2.64 21.97
N ILE A 96 31.09 -2.90 23.28
CA ILE A 96 31.66 -1.93 24.21
C ILE A 96 33.09 -1.57 23.81
N ALA A 97 33.92 -2.56 23.46
CA ALA A 97 35.29 -2.31 23.04
C ALA A 97 35.35 -1.44 21.76
N ASP A 98 34.48 -1.73 20.79
CA ASP A 98 34.39 -1.00 19.53
C ASP A 98 33.91 0.45 19.75
N LYS A 99 32.86 0.66 20.56
CA LYS A 99 32.37 2.00 20.92
C LYS A 99 33.40 2.79 21.71
N LYS A 100 34.11 2.17 22.66
CA LYS A 100 35.18 2.81 23.42
C LYS A 100 36.34 3.23 22.54
N ALA A 101 36.72 2.40 21.56
CA ALA A 101 37.75 2.73 20.59
C ALA A 101 37.30 3.88 19.67
N ALA A 102 36.05 3.86 19.20
CA ALA A 102 35.49 4.92 18.37
C ALA A 102 35.37 6.25 19.13
N ALA A 103 34.90 6.23 20.38
CA ALA A 103 34.81 7.41 21.24
C ALA A 103 36.18 8.04 21.48
N LYS A 104 37.20 7.21 21.77
CA LYS A 104 38.59 7.67 21.89
C LYS A 104 39.10 8.30 20.60
N ALA A 105 38.78 7.73 19.43
CA ALA A 105 39.19 8.27 18.13
C ALA A 105 38.49 9.61 17.80
N LEU A 106 37.25 9.79 18.25
CA LEU A 106 36.45 10.99 18.05
C LEU A 106 36.63 12.05 19.15
N GLY A 107 37.37 11.74 20.22
CA GLY A 107 37.59 12.65 21.35
C GLY A 107 36.35 12.91 22.20
N VAL A 108 35.40 11.97 22.24
CA VAL A 108 34.15 12.10 23.01
C VAL A 108 34.19 11.21 24.26
N GLU A 109 33.50 11.65 25.32
CA GLU A 109 33.33 10.87 26.53
C GLU A 109 32.37 9.69 26.29
N TYR A 110 32.71 8.52 26.84
CA TYR A 110 31.91 7.30 26.71
C TYR A 110 31.68 6.67 28.07
N ASP A 111 30.42 6.52 28.43
CA ASP A 111 29.99 5.80 29.64
C ASP A 111 29.53 4.39 29.30
N GLU A 112 30.29 3.39 29.72
CA GLU A 112 29.95 1.97 29.53
C GLU A 112 28.64 1.59 30.23
N LYS A 113 28.28 2.27 31.33
CA LYS A 113 27.04 1.99 32.08
C LYS A 113 25.78 2.48 31.39
N SER A 114 25.93 3.31 30.36
CA SER A 114 24.82 3.77 29.54
C SER A 114 24.34 2.69 28.55
N GLU A 115 25.11 1.62 28.34
CA GLU A 115 24.71 0.52 27.47
C GLU A 115 23.71 -0.41 28.16
N GLU A 116 22.72 -0.83 27.40
CA GLU A 116 21.73 -1.82 27.83
C GLU A 116 22.37 -3.20 28.02
N GLU A 117 22.38 -3.67 29.27
CA GLU A 117 22.84 -5.02 29.64
C GLU A 117 22.04 -6.09 28.88
N PRO A 118 22.69 -7.12 28.32
CA PRO A 118 22.02 -8.11 27.48
C PRO A 118 21.11 -9.08 28.25
N ILE A 119 21.31 -9.24 29.56
CA ILE A 119 20.55 -10.15 30.40
C ILE A 119 19.96 -9.37 31.58
N THR A 120 18.63 -9.32 31.65
CA THR A 120 17.90 -8.69 32.76
C THR A 120 17.53 -9.74 33.79
N LYS A 121 17.94 -9.55 35.03
CA LYS A 121 17.59 -10.41 36.17
C LYS A 121 16.55 -9.74 37.05
N ILE A 122 15.50 -10.45 37.42
CA ILE A 122 14.49 -9.93 38.36
C ILE A 122 15.00 -10.05 39.80
N ASN A 123 15.70 -11.14 40.13
CA ASN A 123 16.31 -11.40 41.44
C ASN A 123 17.75 -11.95 41.28
N GLN A 124 18.54 -11.98 42.36
CA GLN A 124 19.93 -12.49 42.29
C GLN A 124 20.02 -13.97 41.89
N ASP A 125 19.02 -14.78 42.27
CA ASP A 125 18.93 -16.21 41.95
C ASP A 125 18.29 -16.48 40.58
N ASP A 126 17.87 -15.45 39.86
CA ASP A 126 17.27 -15.56 38.54
C ASP A 126 18.37 -15.80 37.48
N SER A 127 18.15 -16.81 36.64
CA SER A 127 19.00 -17.10 35.48
C SER A 127 19.01 -15.99 34.43
N GLY A 128 18.08 -15.03 34.56
CA GLY A 128 17.97 -13.83 33.77
C GLY A 128 17.31 -14.07 32.42
N SER A 129 16.53 -13.09 31.98
CA SER A 129 15.86 -13.06 30.67
C SER A 129 16.62 -12.16 29.69
N LEU A 130 16.47 -12.41 28.38
CA LEU A 130 17.13 -11.60 27.36
C LEU A 130 16.54 -10.18 27.31
N ASN A 131 17.39 -9.17 27.45
CA ASN A 131 17.00 -7.77 27.27
C ASN A 131 16.90 -7.44 25.76
N ARG A 132 15.67 -7.33 25.25
CA ARG A 132 15.42 -7.04 23.83
C ARG A 132 15.86 -5.64 23.39
N ASN A 133 16.09 -4.72 24.32
CA ASN A 133 16.60 -3.39 24.00
C ASN A 133 18.12 -3.40 23.80
N SER A 134 18.82 -4.42 24.31
CA SER A 134 20.26 -4.55 24.14
C SER A 134 20.64 -4.83 22.69
N TRP A 135 21.59 -4.05 22.18
CA TRP A 135 22.14 -4.21 20.83
C TRP A 135 22.67 -5.63 20.58
N ALA A 136 23.30 -6.24 21.59
CA ALA A 136 23.90 -7.57 21.48
C ALA A 136 22.83 -8.65 21.29
N VAL A 137 21.73 -8.56 22.05
CA VAL A 137 20.59 -9.48 21.93
C VAL A 137 19.94 -9.32 20.55
N LYS A 138 19.67 -8.08 20.11
CA LYS A 138 19.10 -7.81 18.78
C LYS A 138 19.96 -8.39 17.65
N THR A 139 21.26 -8.14 17.71
CA THR A 139 22.24 -8.63 16.72
C THR A 139 22.29 -10.15 16.71
N PHE A 140 22.36 -10.78 17.88
CA PHE A 140 22.33 -12.23 18.01
C PHE A 140 21.04 -12.81 17.44
N LEU A 141 19.87 -12.27 17.80
CA LEU A 141 18.57 -12.75 17.31
C LEU A 141 18.49 -12.67 15.79
N LYS A 142 18.98 -11.59 15.18
CA LYS A 142 19.04 -11.45 13.72
C LYS A 142 19.91 -12.55 13.08
N GLN A 143 21.10 -12.80 13.63
CA GLN A 143 22.02 -13.83 13.15
C GLN A 143 21.45 -15.24 13.35
N TYR A 144 20.94 -15.55 14.54
CA TYR A 144 20.36 -16.83 14.90
C TYR A 144 19.14 -17.14 14.03
N THR A 145 18.30 -16.14 13.77
CA THR A 145 17.17 -16.28 12.85
C THR A 145 17.65 -16.58 11.44
N ALA A 146 18.63 -15.84 10.92
CA ALA A 146 19.17 -16.14 9.58
C ALA A 146 19.77 -17.56 9.48
N GLU A 147 20.43 -18.03 10.53
CA GLU A 147 21.06 -19.36 10.60
C GLU A 147 20.02 -20.49 10.70
N LYS A 148 19.07 -20.36 11.62
CA LYS A 148 18.12 -21.43 11.98
C LYS A 148 16.80 -21.36 11.25
N ASN A 149 16.52 -20.30 10.49
CA ASN A 149 15.28 -20.17 9.74
C ASN A 149 15.23 -21.26 8.63
N PRO A 150 14.32 -22.25 8.77
CA PRO A 150 14.22 -23.32 7.79
C PRO A 150 13.57 -22.85 6.49
N LEU A 151 12.86 -21.71 6.52
CA LEU A 151 12.10 -21.15 5.40
C LEU A 151 12.94 -20.14 4.63
N LYS A 152 13.95 -20.66 3.93
CA LYS A 152 14.68 -19.90 2.93
C LYS A 152 13.78 -19.63 1.71
N PRO A 153 13.94 -18.48 1.03
CA PRO A 153 13.26 -18.13 -0.21
C PRO A 153 13.04 -19.30 -1.18
N GLU A 154 14.09 -20.06 -1.45
CA GLU A 154 14.11 -21.14 -2.42
C GLU A 154 13.26 -22.34 -1.99
N ARG A 155 13.24 -22.64 -0.69
CA ARG A 155 12.43 -23.72 -0.13
C ARG A 155 10.95 -23.39 -0.17
N VAL A 156 10.61 -22.14 0.11
CA VAL A 156 9.20 -21.69 0.04
C VAL A 156 8.71 -21.71 -1.39
N ASP A 157 9.51 -21.22 -2.35
CA ASP A 157 9.13 -21.22 -3.75
C ASP A 157 8.95 -22.65 -4.29
N ALA A 158 9.83 -23.58 -3.89
CA ALA A 158 9.69 -25.00 -4.22
C ALA A 158 8.42 -25.62 -3.61
N ALA A 159 8.09 -25.29 -2.37
CA ALA A 159 6.86 -25.76 -1.73
C ALA A 159 5.62 -25.17 -2.42
N ALA A 160 5.58 -23.87 -2.65
CA ALA A 160 4.47 -23.17 -3.30
C ALA A 160 4.19 -23.74 -4.71
N LYS A 161 5.24 -24.06 -5.49
CA LYS A 161 5.09 -24.71 -6.80
C LYS A 161 4.38 -26.07 -6.72
N ARG A 162 4.62 -26.85 -5.66
CA ARG A 162 3.91 -28.14 -5.44
C ARG A 162 2.42 -27.97 -5.22
N PHE A 163 2.01 -26.82 -4.68
CA PHE A 163 0.61 -26.45 -4.49
C PHE A 163 0.01 -25.70 -5.69
N GLY A 164 0.70 -25.66 -6.83
CA GLY A 164 0.18 -25.04 -8.06
C GLY A 164 0.44 -23.54 -8.17
N SER A 165 1.33 -22.97 -7.35
CA SER A 165 1.74 -21.56 -7.54
C SER A 165 2.45 -21.37 -8.88
N SER A 166 1.98 -20.40 -9.65
CA SER A 166 2.58 -20.00 -10.94
C SER A 166 3.68 -18.96 -10.79
N THR A 167 3.67 -18.16 -9.72
CA THR A 167 4.62 -17.07 -9.52
C THR A 167 4.78 -16.80 -8.02
N ALA A 168 6.02 -16.55 -7.59
CA ALA A 168 6.34 -16.10 -6.26
C ALA A 168 6.71 -14.63 -6.31
N TYR A 169 6.07 -13.82 -5.46
CA TYR A 169 6.39 -12.41 -5.32
C TYR A 169 7.10 -12.18 -3.98
N ARG A 170 8.09 -11.28 -3.98
CA ARG A 170 8.80 -10.89 -2.77
C ARG A 170 8.27 -9.56 -2.29
N VAL A 171 7.86 -9.55 -1.03
CA VAL A 171 7.41 -8.36 -0.32
C VAL A 171 8.49 -8.05 0.70
N GLN A 172 9.11 -6.87 0.61
CA GLN A 172 10.17 -6.47 1.52
C GLN A 172 9.71 -5.26 2.32
N ASN A 173 9.74 -5.37 3.65
CA ASN A 173 9.51 -4.21 4.49
C ASN A 173 10.71 -3.27 4.38
N VAL A 174 10.45 -1.99 4.12
CA VAL A 174 11.46 -0.95 4.18
C VAL A 174 11.48 -0.43 5.60
N GLY A 175 12.45 -0.91 6.37
CA GLY A 175 12.76 -0.38 7.69
C GLY A 175 14.00 0.51 7.61
N GLY A 176 14.13 1.43 8.56
CA GLY A 176 15.41 2.05 8.84
C GLY A 176 16.43 0.98 9.28
N ARG A 177 17.71 1.29 9.11
CA ARG A 177 18.79 0.43 9.57
C ARG A 177 18.72 0.30 11.10
N ASP A 178 19.07 -0.88 11.63
CA ASP A 178 19.20 -1.12 13.07
C ASP A 178 17.94 -0.79 13.90
N ASP A 179 16.78 -1.26 13.43
CA ASP A 179 15.44 -0.99 13.99
C ASP A 179 14.98 0.47 13.90
N GLY A 180 15.65 1.29 13.09
CA GLY A 180 15.15 2.62 12.76
C GLY A 180 13.80 2.57 12.04
N SER A 181 12.98 3.59 12.23
CA SER A 181 11.79 3.83 11.41
C SER A 181 12.12 4.83 10.31
N LEU A 182 11.42 4.71 9.17
CA LEU A 182 11.34 5.84 8.25
C LEU A 182 10.44 6.90 8.88
N ASP A 183 10.82 8.16 8.71
CA ASP A 183 9.99 9.29 9.10
C ASP A 183 9.83 10.28 7.94
N VAL A 184 8.71 10.97 7.93
CA VAL A 184 8.38 11.94 6.89
C VAL A 184 9.01 13.29 7.23
N MET A 185 9.80 13.81 6.30
CA MET A 185 10.33 15.17 6.36
C MET A 185 9.26 16.18 5.96
N ILE A 186 8.49 16.66 6.93
CA ILE A 186 7.49 17.72 6.72
C ILE A 186 8.21 19.01 6.29
N GLY A 187 7.90 19.49 5.09
CA GLY A 187 8.53 20.69 4.51
C GLY A 187 10.02 20.52 4.20
N GLY A 188 10.51 19.28 4.03
CA GLY A 188 11.90 19.00 3.66
C GLY A 188 12.93 19.29 4.74
N ARG A 189 12.53 19.38 6.01
CA ARG A 189 13.43 19.60 7.15
C ARG A 189 13.54 18.35 8.02
N GLU A 190 14.77 17.97 8.35
CA GLU A 190 15.05 16.94 9.36
C GLU A 190 14.80 17.51 10.74
N ASP A 191 14.08 16.76 11.58
CA ASP A 191 13.75 17.15 12.95
C ASP A 191 13.71 15.92 13.84
N PHE A 192 14.71 15.78 14.70
CA PHE A 192 14.90 14.62 15.59
C PHE A 192 14.20 14.79 16.95
N GLN A 193 13.61 15.96 17.23
CA GLN A 193 12.94 16.27 18.49
C GLN A 193 11.43 16.47 18.33
N ARG A 194 10.87 16.08 17.18
CA ARG A 194 9.47 16.33 16.86
C ARG A 194 8.56 15.57 17.83
N ASP A 195 7.87 16.29 18.71
CA ASP A 195 6.72 15.75 19.42
C ASP A 195 5.66 15.36 18.37
N LYS A 196 5.07 14.16 18.53
CA LYS A 196 4.04 13.63 17.62
C LYS A 196 2.84 14.59 17.42
N GLU A 197 2.68 15.56 18.32
CA GLU A 197 1.64 16.60 18.31
C GLU A 197 1.89 17.72 17.28
N ALA A 198 3.10 17.85 16.72
CA ALA A 198 3.43 18.91 15.74
C ALA A 198 3.00 18.57 14.30
N VAL A 199 2.51 17.35 14.05
CA VAL A 199 2.01 16.93 12.73
C VAL A 199 0.58 17.46 12.56
N PRO A 200 0.27 18.22 11.49
CA PRO A 200 -1.11 18.61 11.21
C PRO A 200 -2.03 17.39 11.21
N GLU A 201 -3.19 17.48 11.86
CA GLU A 201 -4.12 16.36 12.02
C GLU A 201 -4.43 15.66 10.68
N GLN A 202 -4.55 16.44 9.60
CA GLN A 202 -4.80 15.93 8.25
C GLN A 202 -3.67 15.04 7.69
N LEU A 203 -2.43 15.21 8.17
CA LEU A 203 -1.27 14.44 7.75
C LEU A 203 -0.90 13.32 8.73
N SER A 204 -1.53 13.26 9.90
CA SER A 204 -1.19 12.28 10.94
C SER A 204 -1.31 10.83 10.45
N GLU A 205 -2.38 10.51 9.72
CA GLU A 205 -2.62 9.19 9.13
C GLU A 205 -1.55 8.85 8.08
N PHE A 206 -1.26 9.80 7.18
CA PHE A 206 -0.21 9.64 6.17
C PHE A 206 1.17 9.43 6.78
N VAL A 207 1.57 10.25 7.76
CA VAL A 207 2.88 10.14 8.43
C VAL A 207 3.00 8.79 9.15
N SER A 208 1.93 8.35 9.81
CA SER A 208 1.88 7.03 10.43
C SER A 208 2.05 5.90 9.39
N ALA A 209 1.32 5.97 8.27
CA ALA A 209 1.42 4.99 7.19
C ALA A 209 2.81 5.03 6.50
N ALA A 210 3.40 6.21 6.37
CA ALA A 210 4.69 6.40 5.72
C ALA A 210 5.86 5.80 6.49
N GLY A 211 5.72 5.58 7.81
CA GLY A 211 6.68 4.82 8.60
C GLY A 211 6.72 3.32 8.27
N TYR A 212 5.69 2.80 7.59
CA TYR A 212 5.56 1.39 7.21
C TYR A 212 5.49 1.25 5.69
N GLN A 213 6.66 1.36 5.04
CA GLN A 213 6.75 1.17 3.60
C GLN A 213 7.09 -0.28 3.25
N THR A 214 6.57 -0.72 2.11
CA THR A 214 6.81 -2.06 1.59
C THR A 214 7.23 -1.97 0.14
N ILE A 215 8.34 -2.60 -0.23
CA ILE A 215 8.75 -2.81 -1.61
C ILE A 215 8.00 -4.02 -2.14
N LEU A 216 7.28 -3.81 -3.23
CA LEU A 216 6.55 -4.82 -3.98
C LEU A 216 7.25 -5.09 -5.29
N ASP A 217 7.10 -6.31 -5.79
CA ASP A 217 7.51 -6.67 -7.15
C ASP A 217 6.75 -5.80 -8.17
N GLU A 218 7.46 -5.20 -9.13
CA GLU A 218 6.87 -4.31 -10.14
C GLU A 218 5.75 -4.99 -10.95
N SER A 219 5.84 -6.31 -11.15
CA SER A 219 4.79 -7.06 -11.84
C SER A 219 3.43 -7.01 -11.13
N LEU A 220 3.41 -6.80 -9.81
CA LEU A 220 2.18 -6.56 -9.04
C LEU A 220 1.64 -5.14 -9.27
N LEU A 221 2.50 -4.20 -9.62
CA LEU A 221 2.20 -2.78 -9.76
C LEU A 221 1.76 -2.41 -11.18
N ASN A 222 2.12 -3.22 -12.18
CA ASN A 222 1.75 -3.03 -13.60
C ASN A 222 0.25 -2.77 -13.83
N TYR A 223 -0.61 -3.29 -12.96
CA TYR A 223 -2.06 -3.09 -13.03
C TYR A 223 -2.53 -1.70 -12.60
N TYR A 224 -1.73 -1.01 -11.79
CA TYR A 224 -2.03 0.33 -11.28
C TYR A 224 -1.38 1.43 -12.13
N PHE A 225 -0.45 1.08 -13.01
CA PHE A 225 0.12 2.03 -13.96
C PHE A 225 -0.82 2.22 -15.16
N LEU A 226 -1.02 3.48 -15.56
CA LEU A 226 -1.70 3.78 -16.81
C LEU A 226 -0.86 3.24 -17.99
N PRO A 227 -1.50 2.61 -19.01
CA PRO A 227 -0.77 2.17 -20.19
C PRO A 227 0.03 3.34 -20.76
N HIS A 228 1.34 3.14 -20.97
CA HIS A 228 2.25 4.09 -21.60
C HIS A 228 2.72 5.27 -20.72
N ARG A 229 2.53 5.22 -19.40
CA ARG A 229 3.38 6.06 -18.53
C ARG A 229 4.76 5.42 -18.41
N VAL A 230 5.75 6.24 -18.74
CA VAL A 230 7.18 5.94 -18.62
C VAL A 230 7.42 5.44 -17.20
N HIS A 231 7.94 4.20 -17.08
CA HIS A 231 8.56 3.70 -15.85
C HIS A 231 9.41 4.84 -15.29
N ALA A 232 9.25 5.14 -14.01
CA ALA A 232 9.88 6.28 -13.33
C ALA A 232 11.30 6.51 -13.86
N ALA A 233 11.69 7.77 -14.11
CA ALA A 233 13.04 8.08 -14.59
C ALA A 233 14.07 7.34 -13.71
N ASN A 234 15.24 6.96 -14.25
CA ASN A 234 16.19 6.02 -13.60
C ASN A 234 16.58 6.34 -12.12
N ASN A 235 16.23 7.51 -11.58
CA ASN A 235 16.49 7.94 -10.20
C ASN A 235 15.20 8.20 -9.37
N GLU A 236 14.02 7.81 -9.85
CA GLU A 236 12.74 8.03 -9.17
C GLU A 236 12.16 6.69 -8.70
N ILE A 237 11.71 6.64 -7.44
CA ILE A 237 11.00 5.48 -6.88
C ILE A 237 9.50 5.81 -6.92
N PRO A 238 8.68 5.11 -7.72
CA PRO A 238 7.25 5.36 -7.75
C PRO A 238 6.63 4.94 -6.42
N VAL A 239 5.95 5.88 -5.76
CA VAL A 239 5.25 5.64 -4.49
C VAL A 239 3.75 5.58 -4.75
N PHE A 240 3.12 4.51 -4.26
CA PHE A 240 1.67 4.37 -4.27
C PHE A 240 1.11 4.80 -2.91
N ILE A 241 0.20 5.77 -2.94
CA ILE A 241 -0.50 6.27 -1.76
C ILE A 241 -2.00 6.10 -1.96
N SER A 242 -2.75 5.99 -0.87
CA SER A 242 -4.21 5.93 -0.99
C SER A 242 -4.74 7.25 -1.54
N TYR A 243 -5.95 7.22 -2.13
CA TYR A 243 -6.61 8.44 -2.59
C TYR A 243 -6.78 9.46 -1.45
N ASN A 244 -7.08 9.00 -0.24
CA ASN A 244 -7.26 9.86 0.93
C ASN A 244 -5.94 10.52 1.33
N ASP A 245 -4.84 9.77 1.34
CA ASP A 245 -3.50 10.30 1.61
C ASP A 245 -3.07 11.32 0.55
N ALA A 246 -3.33 11.01 -0.73
CA ALA A 246 -3.08 11.92 -1.83
C ALA A 246 -3.89 13.21 -1.67
N ALA A 247 -5.17 13.10 -1.32
CA ALA A 247 -6.03 14.26 -1.08
C ALA A 247 -5.60 15.07 0.15
N ALA A 248 -5.06 14.44 1.20
CA ALA A 248 -4.51 15.15 2.36
C ALA A 248 -3.21 15.89 2.01
N LEU A 249 -2.29 15.23 1.30
CA LEU A 249 -1.05 15.83 0.82
C LEU A 249 -1.31 16.99 -0.15
N ILE A 250 -2.18 16.77 -1.13
CA ILE A 250 -2.52 17.74 -2.18
C ILE A 250 -3.52 18.78 -1.67
N GLY A 251 -4.33 18.47 -0.66
CA GLY A 251 -5.30 19.38 -0.04
C GLY A 251 -4.67 20.58 0.67
N SER A 252 -3.34 20.54 0.88
CA SER A 252 -2.54 21.72 1.21
C SER A 252 -2.36 22.70 0.02
N ILE A 253 -2.63 22.26 -1.22
CA ILE A 253 -2.45 23.03 -2.47
C ILE A 253 -3.75 23.14 -3.31
N LEU A 254 -4.75 22.27 -3.15
CA LEU A 254 -6.01 22.32 -3.93
C LEU A 254 -7.25 22.48 -3.04
N PRO A 255 -7.82 23.70 -2.93
CA PRO A 255 -9.16 23.89 -2.38
C PRO A 255 -10.22 23.50 -3.43
N LEU A 256 -10.18 22.29 -3.98
CA LEU A 256 -11.18 21.82 -4.93
C LEU A 256 -12.45 21.28 -4.28
N ALA A 257 -12.50 21.15 -2.95
CA ALA A 257 -13.72 20.87 -2.20
C ALA A 257 -14.47 22.13 -1.71
N ARG A 258 -13.90 23.34 -1.87
CA ARG A 258 -14.62 24.59 -1.53
C ARG A 258 -15.61 25.03 -2.60
N ASN A 259 -15.53 24.49 -3.82
CA ASN A 259 -16.53 24.74 -4.88
C ASN A 259 -17.72 23.77 -4.87
N THR A 260 -17.67 22.66 -4.12
CA THR A 260 -18.83 21.78 -3.86
C THR A 260 -19.57 22.13 -2.57
N ARG A 261 -19.03 23.07 -1.76
CA ARG A 261 -19.77 23.77 -0.68
C ARG A 261 -20.10 25.22 -1.05
N ARG A 262 -20.39 25.49 -2.33
CA ARG A 262 -21.35 26.56 -2.65
C ARG A 262 -22.68 26.15 -2.00
N ASN A 263 -23.11 26.95 -1.04
CA ASN A 263 -24.32 26.75 -0.28
C ASN A 263 -25.52 26.87 -1.24
N PRO A 264 -26.32 25.82 -1.50
CA PRO A 264 -27.52 25.95 -2.33
C PRO A 264 -28.54 26.95 -1.75
N MET A 265 -28.36 27.34 -0.48
CA MET A 265 -29.10 28.40 0.21
C MET A 265 -28.56 29.83 -0.01
N LYS A 266 -27.72 30.11 -1.03
CA LYS A 266 -27.56 31.50 -1.47
C LYS A 266 -28.67 31.96 -2.41
N ASP A 267 -29.18 31.14 -3.32
CA ASP A 267 -29.92 31.72 -4.46
C ASP A 267 -31.44 31.73 -4.34
N MET A 268 -32.03 31.17 -3.26
CA MET A 268 -33.49 31.17 -3.06
C MET A 268 -34.02 32.30 -2.16
N ARG A 269 -33.13 33.06 -1.51
CA ARG A 269 -33.54 34.04 -0.49
C ARG A 269 -33.40 35.50 -0.92
N ASP A 270 -32.90 35.73 -2.13
CA ASP A 270 -32.65 37.04 -2.73
C ASP A 270 -33.50 37.30 -4.01
N GLU A 271 -34.61 36.57 -4.21
CA GLU A 271 -35.72 36.96 -5.13
C GLU A 271 -37.02 37.22 -4.35
#